data_AF-A0A524DS30-F1
#
_entry.id   AF-A0A524DS30-F1
#
_cell.length_a   1.000
_cell.length_b   1.000
_cell.length_c   1.000
_cell.angle_alpha   90.00
_cell.angle_beta   90.00
_cell.angle_gamma   90.00
#
_symmetry.space_group_name_H-M   'P 1'
#
loop_
_entity.id
_entity.type
_entity.pdbx_description
1 polymer ?
#
loop_
_entity_poly.entity_id
_entity_poly.type
_entity_poly.pdbx_seq_one_letter_code
_entity_poly.pdbx_strand_id
1 'polypeptide(L)'
;MSQKMKPWKLSLTYDGNNTKELELFDTFEFFNGYLKIKRSYFEKLIKAIKMTKKYRIEKAISKVRNPENEDWTLNPWMFFLVKDDEKQNIFWLLIKREKDLSGTLIAIGPKQFRDYNASINSEAKRELKRLINFIIIHLNKFNCLILIPNFSAS
;
A
#
# COMPACT_ATOMS: atom_id res chain seq x y z
N MET A 1 3.79 -20.73 -20.20
CA MET A 1 2.90 -19.62 -20.63
C MET A 1 2.67 -18.73 -19.42
N SER A 2 3.17 -17.49 -19.44
CA SER A 2 2.92 -16.53 -18.36
C SER A 2 1.50 -15.99 -18.54
N GLN A 3 0.56 -16.37 -17.68
CA GLN A 3 -0.73 -15.70 -17.62
C GLN A 3 -0.46 -14.22 -17.36
N LYS A 4 -1.02 -13.36 -18.21
CA LYS A 4 -0.93 -11.90 -18.07
C LYS A 4 -1.71 -11.54 -16.81
N MET A 5 -1.00 -11.38 -15.70
CA MET A 5 -1.57 -11.13 -14.38
C MET A 5 -2.45 -9.87 -14.43
N LYS A 6 -3.73 -10.00 -14.08
CA LYS A 6 -4.64 -8.86 -14.01
C LYS A 6 -4.32 -8.03 -12.76
N PRO A 7 -4.25 -6.70 -12.84
CA PRO A 7 -3.93 -5.87 -11.69
C PRO A 7 -5.14 -5.76 -10.75
N TRP A 8 -4.84 -5.49 -9.47
CA TRP A 8 -5.81 -4.89 -8.56
C TRP A 8 -6.17 -3.50 -9.06
N LYS A 9 -7.43 -3.10 -8.86
CA LYS A 9 -7.92 -1.76 -9.20
C LYS A 9 -8.35 -1.02 -7.95
N LEU A 10 -7.78 0.16 -7.75
CA LEU A 10 -8.11 1.04 -6.63
C LEU A 10 -8.67 2.35 -7.16
N SER A 11 -9.94 2.62 -6.87
CA SER A 11 -10.58 3.88 -7.21
C SER A 11 -10.50 4.84 -6.02
N LEU A 12 -9.86 5.98 -6.25
CA LEU A 12 -9.71 7.06 -5.28
C LEU A 12 -10.62 8.21 -5.67
N THR A 13 -11.50 8.65 -4.79
CA THR A 13 -12.40 9.78 -5.02
C THR A 13 -12.13 10.88 -4.01
N TYR A 14 -11.80 12.07 -4.52
CA TYR A 14 -11.63 13.30 -3.74
C TYR A 14 -12.80 14.23 -4.02
N ASP A 15 -13.41 14.77 -2.96
CA ASP A 15 -14.48 15.78 -3.03
C ASP A 15 -15.67 15.40 -3.93
N GLY A 16 -15.98 14.10 -4.02
CA GLY A 16 -17.17 13.56 -4.71
C GLY A 16 -17.12 13.53 -6.24
N ASN A 17 -16.27 14.35 -6.88
CA ASN A 17 -16.32 14.55 -8.34
C ASN A 17 -15.08 14.04 -9.10
N ASN A 18 -13.92 13.90 -8.43
CA ASN A 18 -12.69 13.48 -9.08
C ASN A 18 -12.31 12.05 -8.68
N THR A 19 -12.71 11.09 -9.50
CA THR A 19 -12.30 9.69 -9.34
C THR A 19 -11.06 9.38 -10.18
N LYS A 20 -10.01 8.87 -9.54
CA LYS A 20 -8.80 8.35 -10.17
C LYS A 20 -8.72 6.84 -9.93
N GLU A 21 -8.54 6.06 -10.99
CA GLU A 21 -8.25 4.62 -10.88
C GLU A 21 -6.73 4.40 -10.92
N LEU A 22 -6.24 3.57 -10.00
CA LEU A 22 -4.86 3.12 -9.95
C LEU A 22 -4.80 1.61 -10.17
N GLU A 23 -3.89 1.19 -11.03
CA GLU A 23 -3.50 -0.21 -11.16
C GLU A 23 -2.40 -0.57 -10.13
N LEU A 24 -2.57 -1.74 -9.54
CA LEU A 24 -1.77 -2.27 -8.46
C LEU A 24 -1.42 -3.74 -8.75
N PHE A 25 -0.22 -4.16 -8.41
CA PHE A 25 0.27 -5.50 -8.73
C PHE A 25 0.26 -6.38 -7.48
N ASP A 26 -0.42 -7.54 -7.58
CA ASP A 26 -0.60 -8.49 -6.48
C ASP A 26 0.75 -9.03 -5.97
N THR A 27 1.02 -8.92 -4.67
CA THR A 27 2.30 -9.36 -4.08
C THR A 27 2.41 -10.87 -3.86
N PHE A 28 1.33 -11.64 -3.97
CA PHE A 28 1.28 -13.08 -3.71
C PHE A 28 2.27 -13.84 -4.59
N GLU A 29 2.22 -13.60 -5.90
CA GLU A 29 3.08 -14.31 -6.87
C GLU A 29 4.57 -13.97 -6.67
N PHE A 30 4.89 -12.77 -6.18
CA PHE A 30 6.27 -12.37 -5.93
C PHE A 30 6.89 -13.07 -4.72
N PHE A 31 6.07 -13.37 -3.71
CA PHE A 31 6.54 -13.80 -2.39
C PHE A 31 6.12 -15.21 -2.02
N ASN A 32 5.44 -15.90 -2.94
CA ASN A 32 4.75 -17.17 -2.71
C ASN A 32 3.87 -17.08 -1.45
N GLY A 33 3.04 -16.05 -1.40
CA GLY A 33 2.19 -15.71 -0.25
C GLY A 33 2.36 -14.27 0.24
N TYR A 34 1.32 -13.72 0.84
CA TYR A 34 1.30 -12.32 1.25
C TYR A 34 2.24 -12.00 2.42
N LEU A 35 2.83 -10.79 2.39
CA LEU A 35 3.69 -10.30 3.46
C LEU A 35 2.84 -9.78 4.63
N LYS A 36 2.94 -10.46 5.78
CA LYS A 36 2.34 -9.99 7.03
C LYS A 36 3.16 -8.85 7.66
N ILE A 37 2.46 -7.78 8.04
CA ILE A 37 2.96 -6.61 8.74
C ILE A 37 2.45 -6.66 10.17
N LYS A 38 3.36 -6.71 11.15
CA LYS A 38 3.01 -6.85 12.57
C LYS A 38 2.23 -5.65 13.09
N ARG A 39 1.33 -5.86 14.06
CA ARG A 39 0.61 -4.80 14.78
C ARG A 39 1.51 -3.65 15.27
N SER A 40 2.69 -3.99 15.81
CA SER A 40 3.65 -3.02 16.32
C SER A 40 4.17 -2.03 15.27
N TYR A 41 4.12 -2.38 13.98
CA TYR A 41 4.40 -1.43 12.89
C TYR A 41 3.41 -0.27 12.89
N PHE A 42 2.11 -0.58 12.97
CA PHE A 42 1.03 0.41 12.91
C PHE A 42 0.98 1.26 14.18
N GLU A 43 1.33 0.68 15.33
CA GLU A 43 1.49 1.44 16.58
C GLU A 43 2.61 2.48 16.47
N LYS A 44 3.75 2.11 15.87
CA LYS A 44 4.83 3.07 15.56
C LYS A 44 4.42 4.08 14.50
N LEU A 45 3.65 3.67 13.50
CA LEU A 45 3.13 4.57 12.46
C LEU A 45 2.25 5.67 13.06
N ILE A 46 1.35 5.32 13.97
CA ILE A 46 0.48 6.29 14.65
C ILE A 46 1.33 7.31 15.42
N LYS A 47 2.39 6.87 16.11
CA LYS A 47 3.32 7.78 16.79
C LYS A 47 4.03 8.69 15.79
N ALA A 48 4.53 8.13 14.69
CA ALA A 48 5.20 8.87 13.63
C ALA A 48 4.33 9.97 13.02
N ILE A 49 3.07 9.66 12.67
CA ILE A 49 2.12 10.62 12.08
C ILE A 49 1.91 11.81 13.03
N LYS A 50 1.87 11.59 14.34
CA LYS A 50 1.72 12.66 15.34
C LYS A 50 2.96 13.55 15.46
N MET A 51 4.13 13.06 15.06
CA MET A 51 5.42 13.76 15.25
C MET A 51 5.85 14.59 14.03
N THR A 52 5.29 14.37 12.84
CA THR A 52 5.72 15.06 11.62
C THR A 52 4.57 15.45 10.69
N LYS A 53 4.68 16.60 10.03
CA LYS A 53 3.72 17.07 9.00
C LYS A 53 3.92 16.40 7.64
N LYS A 54 5.01 15.62 7.46
CA LYS A 54 5.28 14.86 6.23
C LYS A 54 4.34 13.67 6.04
N TYR A 55 3.61 13.31 7.08
CA TYR A 55 2.62 12.25 7.05
C TYR A 55 1.23 12.85 7.12
N ARG A 56 0.36 12.43 6.20
CA ARG A 56 -1.04 12.87 6.15
C ARG A 56 -1.94 11.66 6.02
N ILE A 57 -3.10 11.74 6.64
CA ILE A 57 -4.16 10.73 6.50
C ILE A 57 -5.36 11.39 5.86
N GLU A 58 -5.91 10.80 4.82
CA GLU A 58 -7.11 11.27 4.14
C GLU A 58 -8.07 10.12 3.82
N LYS A 59 -9.34 10.45 3.64
CA LYS A 59 -10.39 9.51 3.25
C LYS A 59 -10.64 9.65 1.75
N ALA A 60 -10.24 8.65 0.97
CA ALA A 60 -10.37 8.73 -0.49
C ALA A 60 -10.61 7.38 -1.17
N ILE A 61 -10.36 6.25 -0.50
CA ILE A 61 -10.60 4.93 -1.10
C ILE A 61 -12.10 4.75 -1.25
N SER A 62 -12.57 4.68 -2.50
CA SER A 62 -13.99 4.56 -2.86
C SER A 62 -14.35 3.19 -3.41
N LYS A 63 -13.39 2.49 -4.02
CA LYS A 63 -13.59 1.13 -4.53
C LYS A 63 -12.28 0.34 -4.58
N VAL A 64 -12.36 -0.95 -4.29
CA VAL A 64 -11.25 -1.89 -4.49
C VAL A 64 -11.76 -3.13 -5.20
N ARG A 65 -11.11 -3.49 -6.32
CA ARG A 65 -11.38 -4.74 -7.02
C ARG A 65 -10.13 -5.60 -7.10
N ASN A 66 -10.31 -6.90 -6.91
CA ASN A 66 -9.23 -7.87 -7.05
C ASN A 66 -8.91 -8.16 -8.55
N PRO A 67 -7.88 -8.95 -8.85
CA PRO A 67 -7.53 -9.35 -10.22
C PRO A 67 -8.65 -10.06 -11.00
N GLU A 68 -9.57 -10.71 -10.28
CA GLU A 68 -10.74 -11.41 -10.83
C GLU A 68 -11.93 -10.46 -11.03
N ASN A 69 -11.75 -9.17 -10.78
CA ASN A 69 -12.74 -8.09 -10.88
C ASN A 69 -13.87 -8.16 -9.83
N GLU A 70 -13.71 -9.00 -8.81
CA GLU A 70 -14.61 -9.07 -7.66
C GLU A 70 -14.50 -7.81 -6.81
N ASP A 71 -15.62 -7.42 -6.19
CA ASP A 71 -15.67 -6.27 -5.31
C ASP A 71 -15.16 -6.63 -3.91
N TRP A 72 -14.04 -6.02 -3.54
CA TRP A 72 -13.39 -6.21 -2.25
C TRP A 72 -13.44 -4.94 -1.38
N THR A 73 -14.28 -3.97 -1.76
CA THR A 73 -14.30 -2.63 -1.18
C THR A 73 -14.53 -2.64 0.33
N LEU A 74 -15.41 -3.50 0.84
CA LEU A 74 -15.76 -3.56 2.27
C LEU A 74 -14.66 -4.11 3.20
N ASN A 75 -13.50 -4.48 2.67
CA ASN A 75 -12.35 -4.82 3.51
C ASN A 75 -11.71 -3.54 4.13
N PRO A 76 -11.05 -3.66 5.29
CA PRO A 76 -10.46 -2.51 5.97
C PRO A 76 -9.11 -2.14 5.33
N TRP A 77 -9.18 -1.40 4.22
CA TRP A 77 -8.01 -1.01 3.43
C TRP A 77 -7.21 0.13 4.04
N MET A 78 -5.91 0.14 3.76
CA MET A 78 -5.05 1.30 3.85
C MET A 78 -4.17 1.36 2.60
N PHE A 79 -4.14 2.50 1.94
CA PHE A 79 -3.27 2.74 0.80
C PHE A 79 -2.20 3.77 1.18
N PHE A 80 -0.94 3.41 1.01
CA PHE A 80 0.18 4.28 1.34
C PHE A 80 0.76 4.77 0.03
N LEU A 81 0.69 6.07 -0.23
CA LEU A 81 1.46 6.73 -1.28
C LEU A 81 2.71 7.33 -0.62
N VAL A 82 3.87 6.85 -1.03
CA VAL A 82 5.15 7.20 -0.42
C VAL A 82 6.04 7.84 -1.48
N LYS A 83 6.50 9.05 -1.17
CA LYS A 83 7.55 9.74 -1.94
C LYS A 83 8.82 9.76 -1.10
N ASP A 84 9.88 9.14 -1.62
CA ASP A 84 11.24 9.25 -1.11
C ASP A 84 11.82 10.60 -1.57
N ASP A 85 12.06 11.52 -0.64
CA ASP A 85 12.57 12.85 -0.95
C ASP A 85 14.04 12.82 -1.39
N GLU A 86 14.83 11.84 -0.95
CA GLU A 86 16.25 11.73 -1.30
C GLU A 86 16.43 11.16 -2.71
N LYS A 87 15.67 10.11 -3.03
CA LYS A 87 15.78 9.41 -4.32
C LYS A 87 14.76 9.87 -5.37
N GLN A 88 13.83 10.75 -4.98
CA GLN A 88 12.69 11.20 -5.80
C GLN A 88 11.83 10.04 -6.35
N ASN A 89 11.86 8.88 -5.69
CA ASN A 89 11.09 7.72 -6.09
C ASN A 89 9.69 7.75 -5.43
N ILE A 90 8.67 7.48 -6.23
CA ILE A 90 7.28 7.40 -5.77
C ILE A 90 6.84 5.95 -5.90
N PHE A 91 6.30 5.41 -4.81
CA PHE A 91 5.71 4.09 -4.79
C PHE A 91 4.49 4.06 -3.89
N TRP A 92 3.70 3.01 -4.02
CA TRP A 92 2.54 2.82 -3.20
C TRP A 92 2.31 1.37 -2.79
N LEU A 93 1.71 1.23 -1.62
CA LEU A 93 1.43 -0.05 -0.96
C LEU A 93 -0.05 -0.12 -0.63
N LEU A 94 -0.74 -1.17 -1.08
CA LEU A 94 -2.10 -1.48 -0.66
C LEU A 94 -2.05 -2.56 0.43
N ILE A 95 -2.51 -2.18 1.62
CA ILE A 95 -2.49 -3.01 2.81
C ILE A 95 -3.94 -3.27 3.25
N LYS A 96 -4.28 -4.53 3.50
CA LYS A 96 -5.51 -4.92 4.19
C LYS A 96 -5.23 -5.02 5.68
N ARG A 97 -6.06 -4.40 6.54
CA ARG A 97 -5.97 -4.57 8.00
C ARG A 97 -6.67 -5.86 8.43
N GLU A 98 -6.11 -6.50 9.43
CA GLU A 98 -6.67 -7.74 9.99
C GLU A 98 -7.30 -7.48 11.36
N LYS A 99 -8.19 -8.39 11.80
CA LYS A 99 -8.91 -8.26 13.08
C LYS A 99 -7.98 -8.18 14.30
N ASP A 100 -6.82 -8.82 14.23
CA ASP A 100 -5.78 -8.78 15.27
C ASP A 100 -4.94 -7.49 15.25
N LEU A 101 -5.36 -6.50 14.45
CA LEU A 101 -4.66 -5.24 14.21
C LEU A 101 -3.29 -5.40 13.54
N SER A 102 -3.00 -6.56 12.95
CA SER A 102 -1.93 -6.70 11.97
C SER A 102 -2.41 -6.21 10.59
N GLY A 103 -1.53 -6.26 9.60
CA GLY A 103 -1.91 -5.99 8.22
C GLY A 103 -1.26 -6.96 7.26
N THR A 104 -1.86 -7.10 6.09
CA THR A 104 -1.37 -7.92 4.99
C THR A 104 -1.09 -6.99 3.83
N LEU A 105 0.15 -6.96 3.36
CA LEU A 105 0.47 -6.28 2.11
C LEU A 105 -0.13 -7.09 0.97
N ILE A 106 -1.09 -6.50 0.25
CA ILE A 106 -1.82 -7.16 -0.83
C ILE A 106 -1.18 -6.83 -2.17
N ALA A 107 -0.98 -5.53 -2.46
CA ALA A 107 -0.50 -5.10 -3.76
C ALA A 107 0.46 -3.91 -3.66
N ILE A 108 1.30 -3.73 -4.68
CA ILE A 108 2.25 -2.62 -4.79
C ILE A 108 2.16 -1.92 -6.14
N GLY A 109 2.67 -0.70 -6.23
CA GLY A 109 2.94 -0.04 -7.49
C GLY A 109 3.80 1.22 -7.31
N PRO A 110 4.00 2.04 -8.35
CA PRO A 110 3.60 1.81 -9.74
C PRO A 110 4.33 0.61 -10.36
N LYS A 111 4.04 0.31 -11.63
CA LYS A 111 4.68 -0.78 -12.38
C LYS A 111 6.21 -0.80 -12.23
N GLN A 112 6.86 0.36 -12.30
CA GLN A 112 8.31 0.51 -12.12
C GLN A 112 8.80 -0.03 -10.78
N PHE A 113 8.08 0.26 -9.69
CA PHE A 113 8.40 -0.25 -8.37
C PHE A 113 8.19 -1.77 -8.28
N ARG A 114 7.14 -2.30 -8.91
CA ARG A 114 6.92 -3.74 -9.05
C ARG A 114 8.04 -4.42 -9.82
N ASP A 115 8.42 -3.88 -10.97
CA ASP A 115 9.43 -4.47 -11.85
C ASP A 115 10.81 -4.47 -11.18
N TYR A 116 11.15 -3.41 -10.44
CA TYR A 116 12.35 -3.38 -9.61
C TYR A 116 12.36 -4.49 -8.56
N ASN A 117 11.28 -4.65 -7.78
CA ASN A 117 11.19 -5.71 -6.79
C ASN A 117 11.23 -7.11 -7.44
N ALA A 118 10.63 -7.28 -8.62
CA ALA A 118 10.68 -8.54 -9.37
C ALA A 118 12.12 -8.93 -9.77
N SER A 119 12.94 -7.95 -10.18
CA SER A 119 14.33 -8.22 -10.59
C SER A 119 15.25 -8.71 -9.47
N ILE A 120 14.87 -8.48 -8.20
CA ILE A 120 15.66 -8.83 -7.02
C ILE A 120 15.36 -10.27 -6.54
N ASN A 121 14.48 -10.99 -7.26
CA ASN A 121 14.15 -12.40 -7.06
C ASN A 121 13.89 -12.75 -5.57
N SER A 122 14.63 -13.71 -5.02
CA SER A 122 14.42 -14.29 -3.68
C SER A 122 14.60 -13.29 -2.53
N GLU A 123 15.25 -12.15 -2.77
CA GLU A 123 15.47 -11.13 -1.73
C GLU A 123 14.37 -10.06 -1.69
N ALA A 124 13.50 -9.98 -2.71
CA ALA A 124 12.48 -8.95 -2.84
C ALA A 124 11.59 -8.84 -1.59
N LYS A 125 11.20 -9.98 -1.00
CA LYS A 125 10.39 -10.04 0.22
C LYS A 125 11.11 -9.42 1.42
N ARG A 126 12.41 -9.67 1.53
CA ARG A 126 13.26 -9.15 2.61
C ARG A 126 13.46 -7.64 2.45
N GLU A 127 13.76 -7.20 1.24
CA GLU A 127 13.97 -5.78 0.92
C GLU A 127 12.69 -4.97 1.09
N LEU A 128 11.55 -5.46 0.64
CA LEU A 128 10.28 -4.76 0.84
C LEU A 128 9.91 -4.66 2.32
N LYS A 129 10.16 -5.72 3.10
CA LYS A 129 9.98 -5.67 4.56
C LYS A 129 10.93 -4.67 5.23
N ARG A 130 12.19 -4.57 4.78
CA ARG A 130 13.14 -3.56 5.25
C ARG A 130 12.65 -2.16 4.92
N LEU A 131 12.24 -1.92 3.67
CA LEU A 131 11.71 -0.65 3.20
C LEU A 131 10.49 -0.20 4.02
N ILE A 132 9.52 -1.09 4.22
CA ILE A 132 8.31 -0.80 5.02
C ILE A 132 8.70 -0.27 6.40
N ASN A 133 9.62 -0.95 7.09
CA ASN A 133 10.12 -0.50 8.40
C ASN A 133 10.93 0.79 8.32
N PHE A 134 11.75 0.94 7.28
CA PHE A 134 12.61 2.09 7.06
C PHE A 134 11.79 3.39 6.91
N ILE A 135 10.63 3.32 6.25
CA ILE A 135 9.70 4.45 6.10
C ILE A 135 9.35 5.08 7.46
N ILE A 136 9.01 4.25 8.46
CA ILE A 136 8.61 4.72 9.80
C ILE A 136 9.82 5.18 10.64
N ILE A 137 11.00 4.59 10.44
CA ILE A 137 12.18 4.95 11.23
C ILE A 137 12.74 6.29 10.76
N HIS A 138 12.73 6.56 9.46
CA HIS A 138 13.33 7.75 8.87
C HIS A 138 12.27 8.74 8.37
N LEU A 139 11.45 9.22 9.30
CA LEU A 139 10.29 10.08 9.01
C LEU A 139 10.59 11.34 8.19
N ASN A 140 11.81 11.88 8.32
CA ASN A 140 12.22 13.08 7.59
C ASN A 140 12.61 12.81 6.13
N LYS A 141 12.76 11.54 5.72
CA LYS A 141 13.14 11.16 4.34
C LYS A 141 11.93 10.91 3.43
N PHE A 142 10.75 10.74 4.01
CA PHE A 142 9.56 10.34 3.27
C PHE A 142 8.42 11.33 3.45
N ASN A 143 7.77 11.67 2.35
CA ASN A 143 6.43 12.25 2.36
C ASN A 143 5.41 11.14 2.12
N CYS A 144 4.54 10.92 3.09
CA CYS A 144 3.61 9.80 3.12
C CYS A 144 2.16 10.31 3.16
N LEU A 145 1.38 9.96 2.15
CA LEU A 145 -0.07 10.11 2.16
C LEU A 145 -0.70 8.74 2.40
N ILE A 146 -1.45 8.61 3.49
CA ILE A 146 -2.15 7.39 3.86
C ILE A 146 -3.63 7.61 3.58
N LEU A 147 -4.15 6.87 2.61
CA LEU A 147 -5.56 6.90 2.25
C LEU A 147 -6.29 5.74 2.90
N ILE A 148 -7.45 6.03 3.48
CA ILE A 148 -8.37 5.05 4.05
C ILE A 148 -9.72 5.11 3.32
N PRO A 149 -10.59 4.11 3.51
CA PRO A 149 -11.97 4.13 3.04
C PRO A 149 -12.69 5.45 3.33
N ASN A 150 -13.38 5.98 2.33
CA ASN A 150 -14.25 7.15 2.48
C ASN A 150 -15.70 6.78 2.83
N PHE A 151 -15.98 5.49 2.96
CA PHE A 151 -17.22 4.94 3.47
C PHE A 151 -17.02 4.42 4.90
N SER A 152 -18.07 4.45 5.69
CA SER A 152 -18.11 3.76 6.98
C SER A 152 -18.31 2.28 6.70
N ALA A 153 -17.43 1.41 7.19
CA ALA A 153 -17.75 -0.01 7.29
C ALA A 153 -18.92 -0.12 8.29
N SER A 154 -20.11 -0.42 7.78
CA SER A 154 -21.31 -0.73 8.56
C SER A 154 -21.11 -1.99 9.38
#